data_AF-A0A2K3P3S7-F1
#
_entry.id   AF-A0A2K3P3S7-F1
#
_cell.length_a   1.000
_cell.length_b   1.000
_cell.length_c   1.000
_cell.angle_alpha   90.00
_cell.angle_beta   90.00
_cell.angle_gamma   90.00
#
_symmetry.space_group_name_H-M   'P 1'
#
loop_
_entity.id
_entity.type
_entity.pdbx_description
1 polymer ?
#
loop_
_entity_poly.entity_id
_entity_poly.type
_entity_poly.pdbx_seq_one_letter_code
_entity_poly.pdbx_strand_id
1 'polypeptide(L)'
;MAQARIVPMLLEVVLLGSPLAQKRAMKLLQWFKDERQIKMGPHSGPQSPRFAMGSPLNQRDAKEGKNMMKSLVKQSLHKNLEIITQRANANGESSKLKSLVISTSSKSLPY
;
A
#
# COMPACT_ATOMS: atom_id res chain seq x y z
N MET A 1 -20.88 3.56 -18.70
CA MET A 1 -20.21 2.29 -19.03
C MET A 1 -20.46 1.81 -20.46
N ALA A 2 -21.72 1.69 -20.91
CA ALA A 2 -22.04 1.16 -22.24
C ALA A 2 -21.42 1.94 -23.42
N GLN A 3 -21.22 3.25 -23.27
CA GLN A 3 -20.65 4.12 -24.31
C GLN A 3 -19.12 4.02 -24.46
N ALA A 4 -18.42 3.50 -23.45
CA ALA A 4 -16.95 3.52 -23.40
C ALA A 4 -16.29 2.27 -24.04
N ARG A 5 -17.06 1.29 -24.53
CA ARG A 5 -16.59 0.03 -25.17
C ARG A 5 -15.41 -0.68 -24.45
N ILE A 6 -15.29 -0.47 -23.13
CA ILE A 6 -14.13 -0.95 -22.37
C ILE A 6 -14.14 -2.46 -22.17
N VAL A 7 -15.32 -3.06 -22.00
CA VAL A 7 -15.47 -4.52 -21.79
C VAL A 7 -15.06 -5.30 -23.05
N PRO A 8 -15.53 -4.94 -24.27
CA PRO A 8 -15.02 -5.55 -25.51
C PRO A 8 -13.50 -5.44 -25.67
N MET A 9 -12.91 -4.26 -25.44
CA MET A 9 -11.45 -4.10 -25.54
C MET A 9 -10.69 -4.95 -24.52
N LEU A 10 -11.16 -5.04 -23.27
CA LEU A 10 -10.55 -5.93 -22.29
C LEU A 10 -10.66 -7.40 -22.69
N LEU A 11 -11.74 -7.80 -23.35
CA LEU A 11 -11.92 -9.16 -23.84
C LEU A 11 -10.92 -9.48 -24.97
N GLU A 12 -10.69 -8.55 -25.89
CA GLU A 12 -9.65 -8.68 -26.92
C GLU A 12 -8.26 -8.83 -26.29
N VAL A 13 -7.95 -8.06 -25.24
CA VAL A 13 -6.68 -8.16 -24.50
C VAL A 13 -6.54 -9.50 -23.78
N VAL A 14 -7.63 -10.10 -23.29
CA VAL A 14 -7.61 -11.45 -22.70
C VAL A 14 -7.31 -12.53 -23.75
N LEU A 15 -7.77 -12.36 -24.98
CA LEU A 15 -7.57 -13.34 -26.05
C LEU A 15 -6.20 -13.23 -26.72
N LEU A 16 -5.72 -12.01 -26.95
CA LEU A 16 -4.56 -11.73 -27.81
C LEU A 16 -3.37 -11.09 -27.07
N GLY A 17 -3.54 -10.71 -25.81
CA GLY A 17 -2.49 -10.06 -25.02
C GLY A 17 -1.37 -11.00 -24.57
N SER A 18 -0.30 -10.43 -24.01
CA SER A 18 0.75 -11.21 -23.33
C SER A 18 0.21 -11.88 -22.07
N PRO A 19 0.85 -12.95 -21.55
CA PRO A 19 0.34 -13.67 -20.37
C PRO A 19 0.10 -12.78 -19.14
N LEU A 20 0.90 -11.72 -18.95
CA LEU A 20 0.70 -10.74 -17.87
C LEU A 20 -0.50 -9.82 -18.14
N ALA A 21 -0.66 -9.36 -19.40
CA ALA A 21 -1.77 -8.52 -19.80
C ALA A 21 -3.11 -9.28 -19.69
N GLN A 22 -3.15 -10.54 -20.13
CA GLN A 22 -4.32 -11.42 -20.01
C GLN A 22 -4.76 -11.56 -18.55
N LYS A 23 -3.83 -11.88 -17.64
CA LYS A 23 -4.11 -12.02 -16.19
C LYS A 23 -4.70 -10.73 -15.60
N ARG A 24 -4.16 -9.57 -15.98
CA ARG A 24 -4.65 -8.26 -15.51
C ARG A 24 -6.03 -7.93 -16.09
N ALA A 25 -6.23 -8.14 -17.39
CA ALA A 25 -7.50 -7.87 -18.05
C ALA A 25 -8.62 -8.78 -17.53
N MET A 26 -8.33 -10.06 -17.25
CA MET A 26 -9.28 -10.97 -16.59
C MET A 26 -9.70 -10.48 -15.20
N LYS A 27 -8.77 -9.93 -14.42
CA LYS A 27 -9.09 -9.36 -13.09
C LYS A 27 -9.97 -8.12 -13.19
N LEU A 28 -9.74 -7.25 -14.16
CA LEU A 28 -10.59 -6.09 -14.41
C LEU A 28 -11.99 -6.51 -14.86
N LEU A 29 -12.10 -7.50 -15.76
CA LEU A 29 -13.40 -8.06 -16.19
C LEU A 29 -14.18 -8.68 -15.03
N GLN A 30 -13.48 -9.31 -14.08
CA GLN A 30 -14.11 -9.84 -12.86
C GLN A 30 -14.77 -8.72 -12.03
N TRP A 31 -14.14 -7.54 -11.94
CA TRP A 31 -14.71 -6.39 -11.21
C TRP A 31 -15.99 -5.85 -11.84
N PHE A 32 -16.11 -5.87 -13.17
CA PHE A 32 -17.34 -5.47 -13.86
C PHE A 32 -18.50 -6.47 -13.64
N LYS A 33 -18.19 -7.76 -13.46
CA LYS A 33 -19.22 -8.79 -13.19
C LYS A 33 -19.92 -8.55 -11.84
N ASP A 34 -19.19 -8.02 -10.86
CA ASP A 34 -19.65 -7.80 -9.49
C ASP A 34 -20.20 -6.38 -9.23
N GLU A 35 -20.39 -5.54 -10.26
CA GLU A 35 -20.93 -4.17 -10.12
C GLU A 35 -22.32 -4.13 -9.44
N ARG A 36 -23.09 -5.23 -9.46
CA ARG A 36 -24.38 -5.33 -8.74
C ARG A 36 -24.23 -5.62 -7.24
N GLN A 37 -23.03 -5.92 -6.76
CA GLN A 37 -22.71 -6.26 -5.38
C GLN A 37 -21.40 -5.56 -4.99
N ILE A 38 -21.39 -4.22 -4.97
CA ILE A 38 -20.23 -3.44 -4.51
C ILE A 38 -20.03 -3.65 -3.01
N LYS A 39 -19.37 -4.76 -2.67
CA LYS A 39 -18.59 -4.92 -1.44
C LYS A 39 -17.15 -5.11 -1.87
N MET A 40 -16.57 -4.06 -2.46
CA MET A 40 -15.13 -3.94 -2.56
C MET A 40 -14.58 -3.86 -1.13
N GLY A 41 -14.25 -5.03 -0.57
CA GLY A 41 -13.51 -5.12 0.69
C GLY A 41 -12.14 -4.46 0.53
N PRO A 42 -11.54 -3.94 1.62
CA PRO A 42 -10.31 -3.15 1.57
C PRO A 42 -9.11 -3.98 1.06
N HIS A 43 -8.94 -4.12 -0.25
CA HIS A 43 -7.96 -5.03 -0.85
C HIS A 43 -6.55 -4.45 -0.94
N SER A 44 -6.34 -3.23 -0.46
CA SER A 44 -5.04 -2.55 -0.50
C SER A 44 -4.82 -1.77 0.78
N GLY A 45 -4.36 -2.48 1.80
CA GLY A 45 -3.97 -1.95 3.11
C GLY A 45 -3.79 -3.10 4.10
N PRO A 46 -3.13 -2.88 5.25
CA PRO A 46 -3.17 -3.85 6.35
C PRO A 46 -4.65 -4.08 6.72
N GLN A 47 -5.18 -5.27 6.41
CA GLN A 47 -6.49 -5.68 6.91
C GLN A 47 -6.32 -6.11 8.36
N SER A 48 -6.18 -5.14 9.25
CA SER A 48 -6.29 -5.43 10.68
C SER A 48 -7.71 -5.94 10.93
N PRO A 49 -7.91 -7.05 11.66
CA PRO A 49 -9.23 -7.38 12.18
C PRO A 49 -9.78 -6.13 12.83
N ARG A 50 -11.07 -5.84 12.63
CA ARG A 50 -11.77 -4.82 13.42
C ARG A 50 -11.85 -5.31 14.86
N PHE A 51 -10.74 -5.31 15.57
CA PHE A 51 -10.75 -5.19 17.01
C PHE A 51 -11.53 -3.91 17.27
N ALA A 52 -12.64 -4.04 18.00
CA ALA A 52 -13.36 -2.92 18.51
C ALA A 52 -12.33 -1.97 19.13
N MET A 53 -12.08 -0.84 18.46
CA MET A 53 -11.33 0.27 19.02
C MET A 53 -12.15 0.75 20.20
N GLY A 54 -11.95 0.12 21.35
CA GLY A 54 -12.41 0.63 22.63
C GLY A 54 -11.80 2.02 22.75
N SER A 55 -12.66 3.03 22.86
CA SER A 55 -12.24 4.37 23.26
C SER A 55 -11.36 4.22 24.51
N PRO A 56 -10.21 4.92 24.62
CA PRO A 56 -9.44 4.92 25.85
C PRO A 56 -10.39 5.32 26.98
N LEU A 57 -10.65 4.40 27.91
CA LEU A 57 -11.56 4.66 29.02
C LEU A 57 -10.96 5.73 29.95
N ASN A 58 -9.65 6.01 29.85
CA ASN A 58 -8.94 6.99 30.67
C ASN A 58 -8.17 8.03 29.84
N GLN A 59 -8.24 9.29 30.27
CA GLN A 59 -7.53 10.42 29.67
C GLN A 59 -6.00 10.28 29.71
N ARG A 60 -5.46 9.55 30.70
CA ARG A 60 -4.02 9.27 30.82
C ARG A 60 -3.54 8.36 29.68
N ASP A 61 -4.26 7.28 29.41
CA ASP A 61 -3.97 6.33 28.34
C ASP A 61 -4.02 7.01 26.96
N ALA A 62 -4.98 7.93 26.76
CA ALA A 62 -5.05 8.74 25.55
C ALA A 62 -3.84 9.68 25.38
N LYS A 63 -3.38 10.30 26.46
CA LYS A 63 -2.21 11.19 26.46
C LYS A 63 -0.91 10.41 26.21
N GLU A 64 -0.77 9.24 26.81
CA GLU A 64 0.36 8.34 26.62
C GLU A 64 0.41 7.82 25.17
N GLY A 65 -0.72 7.35 24.63
CA GLY A 65 -0.84 6.97 23.23
C GLY A 65 -0.45 8.09 22.26
N LYS A 66 -0.89 9.34 22.53
CA LYS A 66 -0.50 10.51 21.74
C LYS A 66 1.01 10.79 21.81
N ASN A 67 1.64 10.59 22.96
CA ASN A 67 3.08 10.79 23.12
C ASN A 67 3.89 9.69 22.40
N MET A 68 3.48 8.43 22.51
CA MET A 68 4.10 7.31 21.78
C MET A 68 3.95 7.48 20.27
N MET A 69 2.77 7.90 19.80
CA MET A 69 2.57 8.19 18.38
C MET A 69 3.52 9.29 17.89
N LYS A 70 3.66 10.38 18.66
CA LYS A 70 4.60 11.47 18.33
C LYS A 70 6.06 11.00 18.28
N SER A 71 6.49 10.13 19.20
CA SER A 71 7.87 9.61 19.20
C SER A 71 8.13 8.72 17.99
N LEU A 72 7.20 7.81 17.66
CA LEU A 72 7.28 6.95 16.48
C LEU A 72 7.34 7.76 15.17
N VAL A 73 6.46 8.75 15.02
CA VAL A 73 6.46 9.64 13.85
C VAL A 73 7.78 10.38 13.74
N LYS A 74 8.30 10.94 14.85
CA LYS A 74 9.58 11.64 14.86
C LYS A 74 10.75 10.73 14.44
N GLN A 75 10.80 9.51 14.98
CA GLN A 75 11.83 8.53 14.62
C GLN A 75 11.76 8.12 13.15
N SER A 76 10.55 7.86 12.64
CA SER A 76 10.34 7.50 11.23
C SER A 76 10.76 8.63 10.29
N LEU A 77 10.38 9.88 10.59
CA LEU A 77 10.78 11.04 9.80
C LEU A 77 12.29 11.25 9.80
N HIS A 78 12.93 11.12 10.97
CA HIS A 78 14.39 11.23 11.07
C HIS A 78 15.08 10.14 10.25
N LYS A 79 14.62 8.89 10.35
CA LYS A 79 15.19 7.77 9.58
C LYS A 79 14.99 7.96 8.07
N ASN A 80 13.83 8.47 7.66
CA ASN A 80 13.56 8.77 6.26
C ASN A 80 14.49 9.86 5.73
N LEU A 81 14.70 10.95 6.48
CA LEU A 81 15.64 12.01 6.12
C LEU A 81 17.07 11.48 6.01
N GLU A 82 17.51 10.62 6.94
CA GLU A 82 18.81 9.97 6.87
C GLU A 82 18.97 9.14 5.58
N ILE A 83 17.99 8.30 5.25
CA ILE A 83 18.00 7.47 4.04
C ILE A 83 18.00 8.33 2.76
N ILE A 84 17.17 9.39 2.72
CA ILE A 84 17.12 10.32 1.58
C ILE A 84 18.46 11.04 1.41
N THR A 85 19.07 11.49 2.49
CA THR A 85 20.36 12.18 2.47
C THR A 85 21.48 11.25 2.03
N GLN A 86 21.50 10.00 2.51
CA GLN A 86 22.43 8.97 2.06
C GLN A 86 22.27 8.68 0.56
N ARG A 87 21.03 8.59 0.05
CA ARG A 87 20.75 8.41 -1.38
C ARG A 87 21.23 9.60 -2.22
N ALA A 88 20.97 10.82 -1.77
CA ALA A 88 21.36 12.02 -2.49
C ALA A 88 22.89 12.19 -2.56
N ASN A 89 23.60 11.79 -1.50
CA ASN A 89 25.06 11.89 -1.42
C ASN A 89 25.80 10.65 -1.98
N ALA A 90 25.09 9.59 -2.38
CA ALA A 90 25.68 8.38 -2.93
C ALA A 90 26.09 8.59 -4.40
N ASN A 91 27.20 9.31 -4.60
CA ASN A 91 27.82 9.47 -5.90
C ASN A 91 28.59 8.19 -6.29
N GLY A 92 28.03 7.36 -7.17
CA GLY A 92 28.77 6.38 -7.97
C GLY A 92 28.96 4.95 -7.43
N GLU A 93 28.77 4.66 -6.13
CA GLU A 93 29.00 3.31 -5.59
C GLU A 93 27.79 2.37 -5.78
N SER A 94 27.66 1.82 -6.99
CA SER A 94 26.59 0.90 -7.45
C SER A 94 26.27 -0.26 -6.49
N SER A 95 27.26 -0.73 -5.73
CA SER A 95 27.10 -1.82 -4.74
C SER A 95 26.29 -1.41 -3.50
N LYS A 96 26.28 -0.12 -3.12
CA LYS A 96 25.53 0.43 -1.97
C LYS A 96 24.08 0.80 -2.32
N LEU A 97 23.75 0.92 -3.60
CA LEU A 97 22.40 1.27 -4.05
C LEU A 97 21.39 0.12 -3.83
N LYS A 98 21.84 -1.14 -3.91
CA LYS A 98 20.95 -2.30 -3.70
C LYS A 98 20.43 -2.42 -2.26
N SER A 99 21.24 -2.10 -1.26
CA SER A 99 20.80 -2.12 0.14
C SER A 99 19.84 -0.97 0.48
N LEU A 100 20.05 0.21 -0.11
CA LEU A 100 19.22 1.40 0.09
C LEU A 100 17.82 1.26 -0.51
N VAL A 101 17.65 0.54 -1.63
CA VAL A 101 16.34 0.36 -2.31
C VAL A 101 15.45 -0.68 -1.62
N ILE A 102 16.02 -1.66 -0.91
CA ILE A 102 15.27 -2.77 -0.30
C ILE A 102 14.60 -2.37 1.04
N SER A 103 15.13 -1.36 1.75
CA SER A 103 14.75 -1.10 3.17
C SER A 103 13.75 0.04 3.41
N THR A 104 12.77 0.27 2.51
CA THR A 104 11.74 1.33 2.70
C THR A 104 10.33 0.84 3.00
N SER A 105 10.13 -0.44 3.30
CA SER A 105 8.82 -0.90 3.75
C SER A 105 8.63 -0.59 5.24
N SER A 106 8.01 0.55 5.56
CA SER A 106 7.57 0.90 6.94
C SER A 106 6.40 0.04 7.46
N LYS A 107 6.17 -1.14 6.88
CA LYS A 107 5.03 -2.03 7.21
C LYS A 107 5.41 -3.11 8.21
N SER A 108 5.93 -2.73 9.37
CA SER A 108 5.89 -3.59 10.54
C SER A 108 5.91 -2.74 11.80
N LEU A 109 4.73 -2.57 12.40
CA LEU A 109 4.69 -2.43 13.84
C LEU A 109 5.15 -3.78 14.42
N PRO A 110 6.11 -3.82 15.35
CA PRO A 110 6.35 -5.04 16.11
C PRO A 110 5.05 -5.39 16.84
N TYR A 111 4.57 -6.62 16.62
CA TYR A 111 3.48 -7.20 17.42
C TYR A 111 3.99 -7.51 18.82
#